data_AF-A0A3D0CBL4-F1
#
_entry.id   AF-A0A3D0CBL4-F1
#
_cell.length_a   1.000
_cell.length_b   1.000
_cell.length_c   1.000
_cell.angle_alpha   90.00
_cell.angle_beta   90.00
_cell.angle_gamma   90.00
#
_symmetry.space_group_name_H-M   'P 1'
#
loop_
_entity.id
_entity.type
_entity.pdbx_description
1 polymer ?
#
loop_
_entity_poly.entity_id
_entity_poly.type
_entity_poly.pdbx_seq_one_letter_code
_entity_poly.pdbx_strand_id
1 'polypeptide(L)'
;AGKFEVSSVTPTLDSQRFIFKANKKHPGIYEIYQVDLAKELIALTDLGGNNDYTLSPDESKLLIEHSTVTMPPELYVQSLTAGDVAQQITNTVSEQFLAMPWSAPSVVAIASS
;
A
#
# COMPACT_ATOMS: atom_id res chain seq x y z
N ALA A 1 -5.00 -16.36 13.03
CA ALA A 1 -3.57 -16.04 12.84
C ALA A 1 -3.22 -16.29 11.38
N GLY A 2 -2.48 -15.39 10.73
CA GLY A 2 -2.09 -15.50 9.33
C GLY A 2 -0.57 -15.56 9.18
N LYS A 3 -0.09 -16.06 8.03
CA LYS A 3 1.33 -16.13 7.68
C LYS A 3 1.80 -14.86 6.95
N PHE A 4 1.58 -13.70 7.56
CA PHE A 4 1.94 -12.40 7.01
C PHE A 4 2.27 -11.42 8.14
N GLU A 5 3.05 -10.40 7.82
CA GLU A 5 3.43 -9.31 8.71
C GLU A 5 2.38 -8.20 8.68
N VAL A 6 2.12 -7.58 9.83
CA VAL A 6 1.31 -6.37 9.98
C VAL A 6 2.17 -5.29 10.61
N SER A 7 2.11 -4.08 10.05
CA SER A 7 2.79 -2.90 10.56
C SER A 7 1.96 -1.63 10.33
N SER A 8 2.40 -0.50 10.90
CA SER A 8 1.79 0.83 10.72
C SER A 8 0.27 0.84 10.95
N VAL A 9 -0.19 0.39 12.13
CA VAL A 9 -1.62 0.29 12.44
C VAL A 9 -2.17 1.65 12.88
N THR A 10 -3.28 2.08 12.28
CA THR A 10 -4.02 3.29 12.64
C THR A 10 -5.48 2.93 12.94
N PRO A 11 -5.97 3.10 14.19
CA PRO A 11 -7.39 2.98 14.49
C PRO A 11 -8.15 4.17 13.89
N THR A 12 -9.39 3.94 13.44
CA THR A 12 -10.27 5.04 13.03
C THR A 12 -10.77 5.84 14.24
N LEU A 13 -11.22 7.08 14.02
CA LEU A 13 -11.72 8.01 15.05
C LEU A 13 -12.88 7.41 15.83
N ASP A 14 -13.75 6.65 15.16
CA ASP A 14 -14.86 5.93 15.79
C ASP A 14 -14.44 4.62 16.49
N SER A 15 -13.17 4.21 16.37
CA SER A 15 -12.60 2.95 16.87
C SER A 15 -13.29 1.68 16.34
N GLN A 16 -14.04 1.77 15.24
CA GLN A 16 -14.74 0.64 14.64
C GLN A 16 -13.89 -0.12 13.61
N ARG A 17 -12.80 0.49 13.14
CA ARG A 17 -11.92 -0.07 12.11
C ARG A 17 -10.46 0.19 12.42
N PHE A 18 -9.60 -0.65 11.85
CA PHE A 18 -8.16 -0.45 11.84
C PHE A 18 -7.68 -0.47 10.40
N ILE A 19 -6.91 0.54 10.03
CA ILE A 19 -6.16 0.58 8.77
C ILE A 19 -4.71 0.18 9.07
N PHE A 20 -4.09 -0.59 8.20
CA PHE A 20 -2.73 -1.08 8.41
C PHE A 20 -2.04 -1.51 7.13
N LYS A 21 -0.71 -1.60 7.20
CA LYS A 21 0.14 -2.14 6.14
C LYS A 21 0.37 -3.64 6.36
N ALA A 22 0.30 -4.46 5.32
CA ALA A 22 0.61 -5.88 5.41
C ALA A 22 1.09 -6.50 4.09
N ASN A 23 1.83 -7.61 4.18
CA ASN A 23 2.34 -8.36 3.01
C ASN A 23 1.54 -9.63 2.67
N LYS A 24 0.22 -9.56 2.83
CA LYS A 24 -0.69 -10.72 2.67
C LYS A 24 -0.68 -11.31 1.25
N LYS A 25 -0.50 -10.48 0.21
CA LYS A 25 -0.50 -10.92 -1.21
C LYS A 25 0.77 -11.69 -1.59
N HIS A 26 1.93 -11.19 -1.14
CA HIS A 26 3.24 -11.75 -1.42
C HIS A 26 4.26 -11.17 -0.42
N PRO A 27 5.29 -11.92 0.03
CA PRO A 27 6.25 -11.40 1.02
C PRO A 27 6.97 -10.10 0.63
N GLY A 28 7.13 -9.85 -0.68
CA GLY A 28 7.72 -8.62 -1.22
C GLY A 28 6.72 -7.57 -1.69
N ILE A 29 5.42 -7.74 -1.43
CA ILE A 29 4.39 -6.76 -1.78
C ILE A 29 3.67 -6.36 -0.49
N TYR A 30 3.73 -5.07 -0.17
CA TYR A 30 3.00 -4.52 0.97
C TYR A 30 1.85 -3.66 0.46
N GLU A 31 0.63 -4.00 0.84
CA GLU A 31 -0.59 -3.24 0.54
C GLU A 31 -1.18 -2.65 1.83
N ILE A 32 -2.10 -1.70 1.66
CA ILE A 32 -2.89 -1.14 2.75
C ILE A 32 -4.21 -1.91 2.86
N TYR A 33 -4.55 -2.29 4.08
CA TYR A 33 -5.75 -3.04 4.41
C TYR A 33 -6.58 -2.32 5.45
N GLN A 34 -7.86 -2.68 5.51
CA GLN A 34 -8.76 -2.28 6.59
C GLN A 34 -9.40 -3.54 7.19
N VAL A 35 -9.52 -3.57 8.51
CA VAL A 35 -10.31 -4.59 9.22
C VAL A 35 -11.32 -3.91 10.15
N ASP A 36 -12.52 -4.46 10.24
CA ASP A 36 -13.54 -4.02 11.21
C ASP A 36 -13.61 -4.91 12.46
N LEU A 37 -14.47 -4.55 13.42
CA LEU A 37 -14.67 -5.35 14.64
C LEU A 37 -15.36 -6.71 14.37
N ALA A 38 -16.03 -6.87 13.23
CA ALA A 38 -16.59 -8.14 12.77
C ALA A 38 -15.52 -9.06 12.12
N LYS A 39 -14.27 -8.60 12.03
CA LYS A 39 -13.11 -9.27 11.42
C LYS A 39 -13.21 -9.36 9.90
N GLU A 40 -14.01 -8.50 9.27
CA GLU A 40 -14.03 -8.35 7.82
C GLU A 40 -12.78 -7.59 7.39
N LEU A 41 -11.92 -8.26 6.61
CA LEU A 41 -10.66 -7.72 6.11
C LEU A 41 -10.79 -7.40 4.61
N ILE A 42 -10.52 -6.15 4.24
CA ILE A 42 -10.50 -5.70 2.85
C ILE A 42 -9.13 -5.11 2.50
N ALA A 43 -8.70 -5.30 1.25
CA ALA A 43 -7.58 -4.55 0.70
C ALA A 43 -8.10 -3.19 0.24
N LEU A 44 -7.45 -2.12 0.68
CA LEU A 44 -7.74 -0.76 0.22
C LEU A 44 -6.93 -0.45 -1.05
N THR A 45 -5.73 -1.01 -1.19
CA THR A 45 -4.86 -0.82 -2.35
C THR A 45 -4.58 -2.14 -3.07
N ASP A 46 -4.24 -2.05 -4.35
CA ASP A 46 -3.72 -3.15 -5.16
C ASP A 46 -2.61 -2.65 -6.11
N LEU A 47 -1.70 -1.83 -5.57
CA LEU A 47 -0.67 -1.13 -6.35
C LEU A 47 0.55 -2.01 -6.66
N GLY A 48 0.75 -3.10 -5.92
CA GLY A 48 1.99 -3.86 -5.89
C GLY A 48 3.10 -3.09 -5.17
N GLY A 49 4.32 -3.62 -5.24
CA GLY A 49 5.50 -2.96 -4.70
C GLY A 49 5.44 -2.70 -3.18
N ASN A 50 6.03 -1.59 -2.74
CA ASN A 50 5.96 -1.15 -1.35
C ASN A 50 5.05 0.07 -1.24
N ASN A 51 4.04 -0.02 -0.38
CA ASN A 51 3.10 1.05 -0.08
C ASN A 51 3.19 1.40 1.41
N ASP A 52 3.57 2.64 1.68
CA ASP A 52 3.42 3.29 2.98
C ASP A 52 2.25 4.29 2.92
N TYR A 53 1.65 4.63 4.06
CA TYR A 53 0.44 5.43 4.05
C TYR A 53 0.33 6.42 5.20
N THR A 54 -0.51 7.42 4.99
CA THR A 54 -1.06 8.29 6.02
C THR A 54 -2.55 8.49 5.77
N LEU A 55 -3.34 8.35 6.82
CA LEU A 55 -4.78 8.62 6.80
C LEU A 55 -5.04 10.12 6.92
N SER A 56 -5.93 10.67 6.10
CA SER A 56 -6.34 12.07 6.23
C SER A 56 -7.05 12.32 7.57
N PRO A 57 -6.95 13.51 8.16
CA PRO A 57 -7.55 13.79 9.47
C PRO A 57 -9.08 13.59 9.53
N ASP A 58 -9.76 13.71 8.40
CA ASP A 58 -11.20 13.51 8.23
C ASP A 58 -11.57 12.07 7.81
N GLU A 59 -10.59 11.17 7.72
CA GLU A 59 -10.72 9.76 7.32
C GLU A 59 -11.38 9.55 5.95
N SER A 60 -11.31 10.52 5.06
CA SER A 60 -11.89 10.44 3.72
C SER A 60 -10.90 9.92 2.66
N LYS A 61 -9.60 10.01 2.93
CA LYS A 61 -8.53 9.73 1.96
C LYS A 61 -7.31 9.07 2.60
N LEU A 62 -6.58 8.34 1.77
CA LEU A 62 -5.21 7.90 2.00
C LEU A 62 -4.27 8.75 1.15
N LEU A 63 -3.20 9.24 1.78
CA LEU A 63 -1.96 9.57 1.09
C LEU A 63 -1.09 8.32 1.11
N ILE A 64 -0.65 7.88 -0.07
CA ILE A 64 0.12 6.65 -0.26
C ILE A 64 1.48 7.01 -0.84
N GLU A 65 2.56 6.56 -0.22
CA GLU A 65 3.90 6.58 -0.80
C GLU A 65 4.15 5.21 -1.43
N HIS A 66 4.18 5.16 -2.76
CA HIS A 66 4.29 3.93 -3.53
C HIS A 66 5.61 3.87 -4.29
N SER A 67 6.29 2.73 -4.21
CA SER A 67 7.48 2.42 -4.99
C SER A 67 7.43 1.00 -5.54
N THR A 68 8.16 0.77 -6.63
CA THR A 68 8.41 -0.57 -7.16
C THR A 68 9.92 -0.83 -7.21
N VAL A 69 10.33 -2.04 -7.61
CA VAL A 69 11.76 -2.37 -7.68
C VAL A 69 12.54 -1.46 -8.64
N THR A 70 11.86 -0.89 -9.65
CA THR A 70 12.49 -0.07 -10.69
C THR A 70 12.04 1.39 -10.66
N MET A 71 11.16 1.77 -9.74
CA MET A 71 10.68 3.15 -9.61
C MET A 71 10.83 3.63 -8.17
N PRO A 72 11.46 4.81 -7.96
CA PRO A 72 11.55 5.39 -6.63
C PRO A 72 10.15 5.78 -6.12
N PRO A 73 10.03 6.12 -4.82
CA PRO A 73 8.77 6.51 -4.24
C PRO A 73 8.11 7.71 -4.93
N GLU A 74 6.82 7.58 -5.21
CA GLU A 74 5.93 8.64 -5.68
C GLU A 74 4.70 8.68 -4.76
N LEU A 75 4.08 9.86 -4.67
CA LEU A 75 2.88 10.06 -3.87
C LEU A 75 1.63 9.83 -4.70
N TYR A 76 0.68 9.12 -4.10
CA TYR A 76 -0.64 8.85 -4.63
C TYR A 76 -1.70 9.26 -3.60
N VAL A 77 -2.88 9.62 -4.09
CA VAL A 77 -4.06 9.88 -3.26
C VAL A 77 -5.18 8.95 -3.69
N GLN A 78 -5.85 8.35 -2.71
CA GLN A 78 -7.01 7.49 -2.92
C GLN A 78 -8.09 7.84 -1.90
N SER A 79 -9.36 7.84 -2.29
CA SER A 79 -10.46 7.90 -1.34
C SER A 79 -10.68 6.57 -0.64
N LEU A 80 -11.13 6.60 0.62
CA LEU A 80 -11.41 5.41 1.43
C LEU A 80 -12.69 4.65 1.04
N THR A 81 -13.35 5.09 -0.03
CA THR A 81 -14.49 4.38 -0.61
C THR A 81 -14.00 3.10 -1.29
N ALA A 82 -14.68 1.99 -1.04
CA ALA A 82 -14.35 0.71 -1.65
C ALA A 82 -14.31 0.82 -3.19
N GLY A 83 -13.23 0.35 -3.80
CA GLY A 83 -13.06 0.31 -5.26
C GLY A 83 -12.55 1.59 -5.91
N ASP A 84 -12.19 2.62 -5.15
CA ASP A 84 -11.50 3.79 -5.71
C ASP A 84 -10.06 3.44 -6.18
N VAL A 85 -9.57 4.15 -7.19
CA VAL A 85 -8.25 3.93 -7.78
C VAL A 85 -7.29 5.03 -7.36
N ALA A 86 -6.16 4.64 -6.79
CA ALA A 86 -5.10 5.57 -6.39
C ALA A 86 -4.63 6.43 -7.56
N GLN A 87 -4.62 7.76 -7.37
CA GLN A 87 -4.19 8.74 -8.35
C GLN A 87 -2.80 9.27 -7.99
N GLN A 88 -1.84 9.13 -8.90
CA GLN A 88 -0.49 9.68 -8.71
C GLN A 88 -0.54 11.23 -8.72
N ILE A 89 0.12 11.86 -7.74
CA ILE A 89 0.14 13.33 -7.60
C ILE A 89 1.55 13.93 -7.69
N THR A 90 2.60 13.11 -7.77
CA THR A 90 3.98 13.56 -7.99
C THR A 90 4.64 12.84 -9.16
N ASN A 91 5.63 13.48 -9.76
CA ASN A 91 6.55 12.88 -10.73
C ASN A 91 7.96 13.42 -10.42
N THR A 92 8.76 12.61 -9.74
CA THR A 92 10.07 13.00 -9.18
C THR A 92 11.26 12.50 -10.02
N VAL A 93 11.01 11.63 -11.00
CA VAL A 93 12.02 11.12 -11.92
C VAL A 93 12.06 11.91 -13.23
N SER A 94 13.24 12.04 -13.81
CA SER A 94 13.41 12.69 -15.11
C SER A 94 13.04 11.76 -16.27
N GLU A 95 12.77 12.34 -17.43
CA GLU A 95 12.56 11.57 -18.67
C GLU A 95 13.76 10.66 -18.99
N GLN A 96 14.99 11.11 -18.69
CA GLN A 96 16.18 10.29 -18.90
C GLN A 96 16.19 9.06 -17.98
N PHE A 97 15.71 9.18 -16.74
CA PHE A 97 15.56 8.04 -15.84
C PHE A 97 14.51 7.04 -16.35
N LEU A 98 13.37 7.56 -16.83
CA LEU A 98 12.28 6.75 -17.39
C LEU A 98 12.69 6.02 -18.68
N ALA A 99 13.62 6.59 -19.45
CA ALA A 99 14.13 5.99 -20.68
C ALA A 99 15.17 4.87 -20.45
N MET A 100 15.62 4.66 -19.21
CA MET A 100 16.60 3.62 -18.90
C MET A 100 15.96 2.22 -19.01
N PRO A 101 16.67 1.23 -19.59
CA PRO A 101 16.14 -0.12 -19.77
C PRO A 101 16.26 -0.97 -18.49
N TRP A 102 15.57 -0.54 -17.43
CA TRP A 102 15.57 -1.26 -16.16
C TRP A 102 15.04 -2.69 -16.34
N SER A 103 15.80 -3.68 -15.85
CA SER A 103 15.36 -5.07 -15.79
C SER A 103 14.91 -5.39 -14.37
N ALA A 104 13.59 -5.52 -14.16
CA ALA A 104 13.06 -5.88 -12.86
C ALA A 104 13.45 -7.34 -12.50
N PRO A 105 14.06 -7.59 -11.33
CA PRO A 105 14.32 -8.94 -10.86
C PRO A 105 13.02 -9.64 -10.47
N SER A 106 13.01 -10.97 -10.56
CA SER A 106 11.92 -11.78 -10.02
C SER A 106 12.04 -11.87 -8.50
N VAL A 107 11.02 -11.43 -7.77
CA VAL A 107 10.95 -11.64 -6.32
C VAL A 107 10.43 -13.05 -6.07
N VAL A 108 11.21 -13.88 -5.37
CA VAL A 108 10.84 -15.27 -5.06
C VAL A 108 10.41 -15.37 -3.61
N ALA A 109 9.17 -15.81 -3.38
CA ALA A 109 8.66 -16.05 -2.04
C ALA A 109 9.36 -17.24 -1.37
N ILE A 110 9.84 -17.02 -0.14
CA ILE A 110 10.22 -18.10 0.78
C ILE A 110 9.19 -18.10 1.90
N ALA A 111 8.70 -19.29 2.26
CA ALA A 111 7.69 -19.43 3.29
C ALA A 111 8.22 -18.89 4.64
N SER A 112 7.45 -18.01 5.29
CA SER A 112 7.70 -17.65 6.68
C SER A 112 7.50 -18.86 7.60
N SER A 113 8.43 -19.01 8.54
CA SER A 113 8.40 -19.99 9.63
C SER A 113 7.24 -19.78 10.60
#